data_AF-A0A0F5J5H3-F1
#
_entry.id   AF-A0A0F5J5H3-F1
#
_cell.length_a   1.000
_cell.length_b   1.000
_cell.length_c   1.000
_cell.angle_alpha   90.00
_cell.angle_beta   90.00
_cell.angle_gamma   90.00
#
_symmetry.space_group_name_H-M   'P 1'
#
loop_
_entity.id
_entity.type
_entity.pdbx_description
1 polymer ?
#
loop_
_entity_poly.entity_id
_entity_poly.type
_entity_poly.pdbx_seq_one_letter_code
_entity_poly.pdbx_strand_id
1 'polypeptide(L)'
;MTTIELEASKVELVREILNIDNSETIGKLRKYLSKLRNNKQETSPCEYTLEEVRQRLSITGKDAIAGIGISGEEMEQRMKNII
;
A
#
# COMPACT_ATOMS: atom_id res chain seq x y z
N MET A 1 1.73 23.54 -8.90
CA MET A 1 0.94 23.32 -10.12
C MET A 1 -0.04 24.46 -10.27
N THR A 2 -0.02 25.14 -11.40
CA THR A 2 -0.99 26.18 -11.75
C THR A 2 -2.31 25.54 -12.17
N THR A 3 -3.37 26.34 -12.26
CA THR A 3 -4.67 25.90 -12.77
C THR A 3 -4.58 25.36 -14.19
N ILE A 4 -3.77 26.00 -15.05
CA ILE A 4 -3.57 25.59 -16.44
C ILE A 4 -2.86 24.23 -16.51
N GLU A 5 -1.79 24.05 -15.73
CA GLU A 5 -1.06 22.78 -15.67
C GLU A 5 -1.96 21.63 -15.19
N LEU A 6 -2.86 21.90 -14.24
CA LEU A 6 -3.82 20.91 -13.76
C LEU A 6 -4.82 20.50 -14.84
N GLU A 7 -5.38 21.46 -15.58
CA GLU A 7 -6.32 21.16 -16.66
C GLU A 7 -5.63 20.41 -17.82
N ALA A 8 -4.39 20.77 -18.15
CA ALA A 8 -3.60 20.02 -19.13
C ALA A 8 -3.38 18.56 -18.70
N SER A 9 -3.00 18.35 -17.43
CA SER A 9 -2.80 17.01 -16.86
C SER A 9 -4.08 16.18 -16.86
N LYS A 10 -5.25 16.78 -16.61
CA LYS A 10 -6.54 16.07 -16.73
C LYS A 10 -6.81 15.62 -18.16
N VAL A 11 -6.55 16.46 -19.16
CA VAL A 11 -6.77 16.14 -20.57
C VAL A 11 -5.85 15.01 -21.03
N GLU A 12 -4.59 15.02 -20.61
CA GLU A 12 -3.64 13.93 -20.89
C GLU A 12 -4.14 12.60 -20.31
N LEU A 13 -4.56 12.60 -19.03
CA LEU A 13 -5.08 11.40 -18.39
C LEU A 13 -6.34 10.85 -19.08
N VAL A 14 -7.24 11.73 -19.57
CA VAL A 14 -8.41 11.31 -20.35
C VAL A 14 -7.98 10.61 -21.64
N ARG A 15 -6.98 11.13 -22.34
CA ARG A 15 -6.45 10.49 -23.57
C ARG A 15 -5.83 9.14 -23.29
N GLU A 16 -5.07 9.01 -22.21
CA GLU A 16 -4.49 7.72 -21.79
C GLU A 16 -5.60 6.70 -21.52
N ILE A 17 -6.65 7.09 -20.80
CA ILE A 17 -7.79 6.21 -20.49
C ILE A 17 -8.53 5.76 -21.75
N LEU A 18 -8.71 6.66 -22.72
CA LEU A 18 -9.37 6.34 -23.99
C LEU A 18 -8.59 5.33 -24.85
N ASN A 19 -7.27 5.23 -24.66
CA ASN A 19 -6.41 4.28 -25.37
C ASN A 19 -6.34 2.89 -24.70
N ILE A 20 -7.11 2.64 -23.64
CA ILE A 20 -7.12 1.34 -22.94
C ILE A 20 -8.24 0.47 -23.50
N ASP A 21 -7.87 -0.57 -24.25
CA ASP A 21 -8.82 -1.55 -24.80
C ASP A 21 -9.16 -2.69 -23.82
N ASN A 22 -8.46 -2.75 -22.68
CA ASN A 22 -8.64 -3.80 -21.68
C ASN A 22 -9.66 -3.38 -20.61
N SER A 23 -10.84 -4.02 -20.64
CA SER A 23 -11.94 -3.75 -19.70
C SER A 23 -11.57 -3.98 -18.22
N GLU A 24 -10.75 -5.00 -17.92
CA GLU A 24 -10.29 -5.28 -16.55
C GLU A 24 -9.43 -4.12 -16.01
N THR A 25 -8.59 -3.55 -16.86
CA THR A 25 -7.70 -2.42 -16.54
C THR A 25 -8.52 -1.17 -16.23
N ILE A 26 -9.55 -0.87 -17.02
CA ILE A 26 -10.52 0.20 -16.73
C ILE A 26 -11.23 -0.06 -15.38
N GLY A 27 -11.61 -1.30 -15.10
CA GLY A 27 -12.20 -1.69 -13.82
C GLY A 27 -11.29 -1.41 -12.62
N LYS A 28 -10.00 -1.77 -12.73
CA LYS A 28 -8.98 -1.49 -11.70
C LYS A 28 -8.78 0.01 -11.50
N LEU A 29 -8.66 0.78 -12.58
CA LEU A 29 -8.56 2.25 -12.56
C LEU A 29 -9.74 2.89 -11.82
N ARG A 30 -10.97 2.49 -12.16
CA ARG A 30 -12.18 3.02 -11.50
C ARG A 30 -12.20 2.70 -10.01
N LYS A 31 -11.78 1.49 -9.62
CA LYS A 31 -11.67 1.11 -8.20
C LYS A 31 -10.63 1.95 -7.47
N TYR A 32 -9.48 2.20 -8.10
CA TYR A 32 -8.41 3.02 -7.52
C TYR A 32 -8.84 4.48 -7.34
N LEU A 33 -9.45 5.09 -8.36
CA LEU A 33 -10.01 6.44 -8.27
C LEU A 33 -11.08 6.57 -7.17
N SER A 34 -11.93 5.55 -7.03
CA SER A 34 -12.93 5.50 -5.95
C SER A 34 -12.27 5.48 -4.57
N LYS A 35 -11.19 4.71 -4.40
CA LYS A 35 -10.40 4.71 -3.14
C LYS A 35 -9.79 6.07 -2.86
N LEU A 36 -9.19 6.72 -3.87
CA LEU A 36 -8.61 8.06 -3.71
C LEU A 36 -9.65 9.10 -3.30
N ARG A 37 -10.88 9.02 -3.84
CA ARG A 37 -11.99 9.92 -3.49
C ARG A 37 -12.56 9.65 -2.11
N ASN A 38 -12.59 8.39 -1.71
CA ASN A 38 -13.14 7.97 -0.41
C ASN A 38 -12.10 8.01 0.71
N ASN A 39 -10.81 8.18 0.39
CA ASN A 39 -9.77 8.58 1.32
C ASN A 39 -10.00 10.04 1.78
N LYS A 40 -11.10 10.28 2.50
CA LYS A 40 -10.96 11.11 3.70
C LYS A 40 -9.90 10.39 4.52
N GLN A 41 -8.80 11.05 4.85
CA GLN A 41 -7.71 10.51 5.65
C GLN A 41 -8.23 9.94 6.97
N GLU A 42 -8.70 8.70 6.98
CA GLU A 42 -8.68 7.85 8.16
C GLU A 42 -7.25 7.35 8.28
N THR A 43 -6.35 8.26 8.64
CA THR A 43 -5.03 7.87 9.12
C THR A 43 -5.26 7.00 10.34
N SER A 44 -4.97 5.71 10.22
CA SER A 44 -4.89 4.86 11.40
C SER A 44 -3.89 5.52 12.36
N PRO A 45 -4.19 5.61 13.67
CA PRO A 45 -3.42 6.45 14.60
C PRO A 45 -1.93 6.08 14.69
N CYS A 46 -1.52 4.92 14.17
CA CYS A 46 -0.15 4.41 14.18
C CYS A 46 0.22 3.78 12.83
N GLU A 47 0.14 4.53 11.72
CA GLU A 47 0.55 4.05 10.41
C GLU A 47 2.08 4.16 10.22
N TYR A 48 2.72 3.09 9.75
CA TYR A 48 4.11 3.16 9.33
C TYR A 48 4.24 3.91 8.01
N THR A 49 5.22 4.79 7.93
CA THR A 49 5.68 5.35 6.66
C THR A 49 6.20 4.23 5.74
N LEU A 50 6.18 4.49 4.43
CA LEU A 50 6.72 3.55 3.44
C LEU A 50 8.17 3.15 3.75
N GLU A 51 8.98 4.09 4.23
CA GLU A 51 10.38 3.85 4.61
C GLU A 51 10.50 2.95 5.84
N GLU A 52 9.67 3.16 6.87
CA GLU A 52 9.62 2.27 8.04
C GLU A 52 9.20 0.85 7.67
N VAL A 53 8.24 0.70 6.75
CA VAL A 53 7.85 -0.62 6.23
C VAL A 53 9.04 -1.28 5.51
N ARG A 54 9.73 -0.55 4.63
CA ARG A 54 10.90 -1.06 3.90
C ARG A 54 12.02 -1.49 4.85
N GLN A 55 12.33 -0.67 5.86
CA GLN A 55 13.35 -0.97 6.85
C GLN A 55 12.99 -2.24 7.63
N ARG A 56 11.74 -2.37 8.09
CA ARG A 56 11.26 -3.55 8.83
C ARG A 56 11.36 -4.81 7.99
N LEU A 57 10.89 -4.78 6.75
CA LEU A 57 10.98 -5.91 5.84
C LEU A 57 12.44 -6.34 5.58
N SER A 58 13.36 -5.38 5.46
CA SER A 58 14.79 -5.66 5.31
C SER A 58 15.37 -6.37 6.54
N ILE A 59 15.00 -5.95 7.75
CA ILE A 59 15.44 -6.61 9.00
C ILE A 59 14.86 -8.03 9.08
N THR A 60 13.54 -8.18 8.92
CA THR A 60 12.88 -9.49 9.01
C THR A 60 13.40 -10.46 7.94
N GLY A 61 13.73 -9.97 6.75
CA GLY A 61 14.37 -10.79 5.71
C GLY A 61 15.75 -11.33 6.14
N LYS A 62 16.57 -10.50 6.79
CA LYS A 62 17.87 -10.93 7.31
C LYS A 62 17.72 -11.93 8.46
N ASP A 63 16.79 -11.69 9.36
CA ASP A 63 16.51 -12.59 10.50
C ASP A 63 16.06 -13.96 9.99
N ALA A 64 15.17 -14.01 9.00
CA ALA A 64 14.73 -15.26 8.39
C ALA A 64 15.89 -16.05 7.76
N ILE A 65 16.78 -15.37 7.02
CA ILE A 65 17.96 -16.02 6.41
C ILE A 65 18.92 -16.52 7.49
N ALA A 66 19.09 -15.76 8.57
CA ALA A 66 19.95 -16.13 9.69
C ALA A 66 19.33 -17.18 10.62
N GLY A 67 18.09 -17.62 10.37
CA GLY A 67 17.36 -18.53 11.24
C GLY A 67 17.02 -17.93 12.62
N ILE A 68 17.01 -16.60 12.73
CA ILE A 68 16.69 -15.86 13.95
C ILE A 68 15.16 -15.78 14.04
N GLY A 69 14.60 -16.55 14.97
CA GLY A 69 13.16 -16.62 15.21
C GLY A 69 12.84 -17.54 16.39
N ILE A 70 11.56 -17.76 16.62
CA ILE A 70 11.06 -18.72 17.62
C ILE A 70 10.18 -19.75 16.91
N SER A 71 10.07 -20.95 17.49
CA SER A 71 9.15 -21.96 16.96
C SER A 71 7.69 -21.55 17.15
N GLY A 72 6.79 -22.17 16.39
CA GLY A 72 5.35 -21.97 16.58
C GLY A 72 4.88 -22.34 17.99
N GLU A 73 5.42 -23.43 18.56
CA GLU A 73 5.11 -23.86 19.92
C GLU A 73 5.60 -22.86 20.97
N GLU A 74 6.80 -22.30 20.78
CA GLU A 74 7.36 -21.28 21.68
C GLU A 74 6.56 -19.97 21.60
N MET A 75 6.12 -19.58 20.40
CA MET A 75 5.22 -18.44 20.22
C MET A 75 3.90 -18.65 20.96
N GLU A 76 3.29 -19.83 20.84
CA GLU A 76 2.02 -20.15 21.49
C GLU A 76 2.13 -20.09 23.01
N GLN A 77 3.22 -20.63 23.58
CA GLN A 77 3.50 -20.53 25.02
C GLN A 77 3.68 -19.09 25.48
N ARG A 78 4.41 -18.26 24.72
CA ARG A 78 4.59 -16.83 25.06
C ARG A 78 3.27 -16.06 25.01
N MET A 79 2.40 -16.33 24.04
CA MET A 79 1.10 -15.65 23.95
C MET A 79 0.17 -16.01 25.11
N LYS A 80 0.21 -17.26 25.62
CA LYS A 80 -0.56 -17.69 26.80
C LYS A 80 -0.17 -16.95 28.09
N ASN A 81 1.02 -16.35 28.15
CA ASN A 81 1.50 -15.60 29.32
C ASN A 81 1.22 -14.09 29.24
N ILE A 82 0.71 -13.60 28.10
CA ILE A 82 0.44 -12.17 27.85
C ILE A 82 -1.05 -11.83 28.04
N ILE A 83 -1.93 -12.84 27.94
CA ILE A 83 -3.39 -12.75 28.08
C ILE A 83 -3.79 -13.32 29.44
#